data_AF-A0A371FDG5-F1
#
_entry.id   AF-A0A371FDG5-F1
#
_cell.length_a   1.000
_cell.length_b   1.000
_cell.length_c   1.000
_cell.angle_alpha   90.00
_cell.angle_beta   90.00
_cell.angle_gamma   90.00
#
_symmetry.space_group_name_H-M   'P 1'
#
loop_
_entity.id
_entity.type
_entity.pdbx_description
1 polymer ?
#
loop_
_entity_poly.entity_id
_entity_poly.type
_entity_poly.pdbx_seq_one_letter_code
_entity_poly.pdbx_strand_id
1 'polypeptide(L)'
;MATLRKFSLMVLCLVISSALMVETGHSQEASNEEAEGPESSYGKYLANCASKLSQKCGNEIFSAIFYGTEKVSIECCDKLVNEVGKVCNDDMTDYILQLPKFVSKDVEILERSQRVWEDCVVLDYPLLEPIGHSYDDVSEPSESPSGEPNYTLGPLSSYEEYLNNCAARLYPNCGDEMFSAIFFGNQTVTYDCCFQLVNDVGKLCHDDMVKYILKLPEYGPNQTEILHRSEIIWNDCLYLYYPVLELTGADM
;
A
#
# COMPACT_ATOMS: atom_id res chain seq x y z
N MET A 1 -35.17 -4.63 18.77
CA MET A 1 -33.92 -3.83 18.76
C MET A 1 -33.58 -3.38 17.33
N ALA A 2 -34.41 -2.51 16.74
CA ALA A 2 -34.14 -1.85 15.46
C ALA A 2 -34.51 -0.35 15.49
N THR A 3 -34.94 0.14 16.66
CA THR A 3 -35.45 1.51 16.85
C THR A 3 -34.43 2.44 17.53
N LEU A 4 -33.42 1.92 18.24
CA LEU A 4 -32.41 2.76 18.92
C LEU A 4 -31.31 3.33 17.99
N ARG A 5 -31.06 2.73 16.82
CA ARG A 5 -30.05 3.22 15.87
C ARG A 5 -30.51 4.43 15.05
N LYS A 6 -31.82 4.74 15.02
CA LYS A 6 -32.38 5.93 14.35
C LYS A 6 -32.41 7.18 15.25
N PHE A 7 -32.41 7.01 16.57
CA PHE A 7 -32.40 8.14 17.50
C PHE A 7 -31.05 8.87 17.58
N SER A 8 -29.93 8.16 17.36
CA SER A 8 -28.59 8.76 17.41
C SER A 8 -28.28 9.70 16.24
N LEU A 9 -28.89 9.48 15.08
CA LEU A 9 -28.74 10.34 13.90
C LEU A 9 -29.67 11.57 13.96
N MET A 10 -30.87 11.44 14.53
CA MET A 10 -31.78 12.59 14.71
C MET A 10 -31.28 13.63 15.72
N VAL A 11 -30.54 13.22 16.76
CA VAL A 11 -30.03 14.16 17.78
C VAL A 11 -28.85 14.98 17.25
N LEU A 12 -27.98 14.42 16.40
CA LEU A 12 -26.85 15.15 15.80
C LEU A 12 -27.31 16.19 14.77
N CYS A 13 -28.41 15.95 14.04
CA CYS A 13 -28.97 16.92 13.10
C CYS A 13 -29.64 18.14 13.79
N LEU A 14 -30.14 18.00 15.02
CA LEU A 14 -30.83 19.10 15.73
C LEU A 14 -29.87 20.16 16.32
N VAL A 15 -28.59 19.81 16.54
CA VAL A 15 -27.61 20.75 17.13
C VAL A 15 -27.05 21.73 16.09
N ILE A 16 -27.11 21.39 14.80
CA ILE A 16 -26.66 22.29 13.72
C ILE A 16 -27.78 23.29 13.33
N SER A 17 -29.05 22.97 13.54
CA SER A 17 -30.18 23.82 13.14
C SER A 17 -30.52 24.97 14.11
N SER A 18 -29.87 25.07 15.26
CA SER A 18 -30.25 26.05 16.31
C SER A 18 -29.43 27.34 16.32
N ALA A 19 -28.45 27.52 15.42
CA ALA A 19 -27.57 28.68 15.48
C ALA A 19 -27.97 29.87 14.60
N LEU A 20 -28.84 29.74 13.59
CA LEU A 20 -29.24 30.88 12.75
C LEU A 20 -30.67 30.75 12.25
N MET A 21 -31.63 31.22 13.05
CA MET A 21 -32.87 31.79 12.49
C MET A 21 -33.24 33.07 13.23
N VAL A 22 -33.61 34.06 12.42
CA VAL A 22 -34.41 35.29 12.60
C VAL A 22 -33.61 36.39 11.88
N GLU A 23 -33.98 36.78 10.66
CA GLU A 23 -35.17 37.60 10.41
C GLU A 23 -35.73 37.42 8.98
N THR A 24 -37.04 37.64 8.86
CA THR A 24 -37.97 37.21 7.81
C THR A 24 -37.93 38.04 6.51
N GLY A 25 -38.03 37.36 5.36
CA GLY A 25 -38.40 37.96 4.06
C GLY A 25 -38.93 36.89 3.09
N HIS A 26 -40.12 37.13 2.54
CA HIS A 26 -40.94 36.20 1.73
C HIS A 26 -40.36 35.78 0.36
N SER A 27 -40.82 34.59 -0.08
CA SER A 27 -40.88 34.05 -1.45
C SER A 27 -39.57 33.63 -2.13
N GLN A 28 -39.31 32.32 -2.20
CA GLN A 28 -39.77 31.44 -3.30
C GLN A 28 -39.32 30.01 -2.99
N GLU A 29 -40.25 29.04 -3.07
CA GLU A 29 -39.92 27.61 -3.02
C GLU A 29 -39.03 27.27 -4.21
N ALA A 30 -37.74 27.15 -3.96
CA ALA A 30 -36.85 26.32 -4.74
C ALA A 30 -36.43 25.17 -3.82
N SER A 31 -36.99 24.00 -4.05
CA SER A 31 -36.42 22.75 -3.57
C SER A 31 -35.02 22.64 -4.15
N ASN A 32 -34.02 23.08 -3.38
CA ASN A 32 -32.63 22.69 -3.61
C ASN A 32 -32.54 21.20 -3.25
N GLU A 33 -32.96 20.38 -4.20
CA GLU A 33 -32.40 19.05 -4.37
C GLU A 33 -30.93 19.29 -4.73
N GLU A 34 -30.03 19.18 -3.74
CA GLU A 34 -28.61 18.99 -4.00
C GLU A 34 -28.50 17.66 -4.76
N ALA A 35 -28.62 17.74 -6.07
CA ALA A 35 -28.29 16.66 -6.96
C ALA A 35 -26.81 16.33 -6.75
N GLU A 36 -26.52 15.16 -6.19
CA GLU A 36 -25.19 14.55 -6.27
C GLU A 36 -24.77 14.59 -7.75
N GLY A 37 -23.85 15.49 -8.05
CA GLY A 37 -23.26 15.58 -9.38
C GLY A 37 -22.64 14.25 -9.77
N PRO A 38 -22.47 13.96 -11.08
CA PRO A 38 -21.85 12.72 -11.51
C PRO A 38 -20.48 12.56 -10.85
N GLU A 39 -20.33 11.51 -10.06
CA GLU A 39 -19.09 11.18 -9.34
C GLU A 39 -17.93 11.13 -10.34
N SER A 40 -16.90 11.95 -10.09
CA SER A 40 -15.74 12.03 -10.95
C SER A 40 -15.03 10.68 -11.02
N SER A 41 -14.30 10.43 -12.11
CA SER A 41 -13.50 9.20 -12.23
C SER A 41 -12.53 9.03 -11.05
N TYR A 42 -12.06 10.14 -10.49
CA TYR A 42 -11.20 10.15 -9.30
C TYR A 42 -11.98 9.80 -8.02
N GLY A 43 -13.20 10.32 -7.86
CA GLY A 43 -14.08 9.93 -6.75
C GLY A 43 -14.36 8.42 -6.73
N LYS A 44 -14.65 7.83 -7.89
CA LYS A 44 -14.84 6.37 -8.03
C LYS A 44 -13.59 5.57 -7.69
N TYR A 45 -12.42 6.06 -8.09
CA TYR A 45 -11.15 5.46 -7.73
C TYR A 45 -10.95 5.44 -6.21
N LEU A 46 -11.17 6.56 -5.53
CA LEU A 46 -11.08 6.65 -4.08
C LEU A 46 -12.13 5.80 -3.35
N ALA A 47 -13.35 5.72 -3.90
CA ALA A 47 -14.39 4.85 -3.38
C ALA A 47 -13.99 3.36 -3.48
N ASN A 48 -13.40 2.95 -4.61
CA ASN A 48 -12.85 1.60 -4.77
C ASN A 48 -11.72 1.33 -3.77
N CYS A 49 -10.86 2.31 -3.54
CA CYS A 49 -9.83 2.27 -2.51
C CYS A 49 -10.41 2.00 -1.12
N ALA A 50 -11.36 2.84 -0.71
CA ALA A 50 -12.01 2.73 0.59
C ALA A 50 -12.81 1.42 0.75
N SER A 51 -13.37 0.89 -0.34
CA SER A 51 -14.24 -0.30 -0.31
C SER A 51 -13.54 -1.58 0.15
N LYS A 52 -12.20 -1.62 0.08
CA LYS A 52 -11.37 -2.72 0.55
C LYS A 52 -11.28 -2.77 2.08
N LEU A 53 -11.63 -1.68 2.76
CA LEU A 53 -11.69 -1.64 4.22
C LEU A 53 -13.11 -1.92 4.70
N SER A 54 -13.22 -2.72 5.76
CA SER A 54 -14.45 -2.74 6.54
C SER A 54 -14.68 -1.38 7.21
N GLN A 55 -15.93 -1.04 7.52
CA GLN A 55 -16.23 0.20 8.26
C GLN A 55 -15.43 0.32 9.57
N LYS A 56 -15.19 -0.81 10.26
CA LYS A 56 -14.37 -0.85 11.48
C LYS A 56 -12.92 -0.41 11.17
N CYS A 57 -12.27 -1.06 10.19
CA CYS A 57 -10.89 -0.73 9.86
C CYS A 57 -10.73 0.66 9.25
N GLY A 58 -11.67 1.09 8.40
CA GLY A 58 -11.68 2.46 7.87
C GLY A 58 -11.71 3.51 8.99
N ASN A 59 -12.56 3.33 10.00
CA ASN A 59 -12.64 4.26 11.13
C ASN A 59 -11.37 4.27 11.98
N GLU A 60 -10.79 3.10 12.23
CA GLU A 60 -9.59 2.92 13.05
C GLU A 60 -8.37 3.59 12.39
N ILE A 61 -8.14 3.30 11.10
CA ILE A 61 -7.06 3.89 10.30
C ILE A 61 -7.26 5.40 10.18
N PHE A 62 -8.48 5.85 9.84
CA PHE A 62 -8.78 7.28 9.77
C PHE A 62 -8.53 7.99 11.11
N SER A 63 -8.90 7.37 12.23
CA SER A 63 -8.72 7.99 13.55
C SER A 63 -7.24 8.05 13.97
N ALA A 64 -6.48 7.00 13.65
CA ALA A 64 -5.04 6.97 13.84
C ALA A 64 -4.34 8.09 13.03
N ILE A 65 -4.69 8.26 11.76
CA ILE A 65 -4.05 9.22 10.86
C ILE A 65 -4.45 10.67 11.19
N PHE A 66 -5.76 10.96 11.23
CA PHE A 66 -6.25 12.35 11.26
C PHE A 66 -6.38 12.93 12.67
N TYR A 67 -6.42 12.09 13.70
CA TYR A 67 -6.52 12.55 15.09
C TYR A 67 -5.39 12.03 15.99
N GLY A 68 -4.65 11.00 15.58
CA GLY A 68 -3.59 10.40 16.40
C GLY A 68 -4.12 9.75 17.68
N THR A 69 -5.39 9.34 17.70
CA THR A 69 -6.08 8.92 18.93
C THR A 69 -6.04 7.41 19.18
N GLU A 70 -5.73 6.61 18.15
CA GLU A 70 -5.85 5.15 18.20
C GLU A 70 -4.64 4.49 17.52
N LYS A 71 -4.28 3.29 17.99
CA LYS A 71 -3.35 2.40 17.28
C LYS A 71 -4.15 1.53 16.33
N VAL A 72 -3.60 1.26 15.15
CA VAL A 72 -4.20 0.32 14.21
C VAL A 72 -3.90 -1.11 14.66
N SER A 73 -4.93 -1.93 14.70
CA SER A 73 -4.92 -3.34 15.02
C SER A 73 -4.26 -4.14 13.91
N ILE A 74 -3.68 -5.29 14.25
CA ILE A 74 -3.02 -6.18 13.29
C ILE A 74 -3.97 -6.59 12.15
N GLU A 75 -5.24 -6.87 12.47
CA GLU A 75 -6.28 -7.19 11.48
C GLU A 75 -6.48 -6.05 10.46
N CYS A 76 -6.50 -4.79 10.92
CA CYS A 76 -6.70 -3.66 10.04
C CYS A 76 -5.41 -3.24 9.34
N CYS A 77 -4.24 -3.48 9.94
CA CYS A 77 -2.94 -3.33 9.30
C CYS A 77 -2.75 -4.29 8.12
N ASP A 78 -3.10 -5.57 8.28
CA ASP A 78 -3.09 -6.56 7.20
C ASP A 78 -3.90 -6.06 6.00
N LYS A 79 -5.13 -5.58 6.22
CA LYS A 79 -5.96 -5.02 5.14
C LYS A 79 -5.40 -3.75 4.53
N LEU A 80 -4.84 -2.86 5.34
CA LEU A 80 -4.24 -1.63 4.86
C LEU A 80 -3.05 -1.94 3.94
N VAL A 81 -2.18 -2.87 4.34
CA VAL A 81 -0.97 -3.21 3.59
C VAL A 81 -1.32 -4.08 2.37
N ASN A 82 -2.09 -5.15 2.57
CA ASN A 82 -2.27 -6.21 1.59
C ASN A 82 -3.48 -6.01 0.67
N GLU A 83 -4.54 -5.33 1.13
CA GLU A 83 -5.71 -5.06 0.29
C GLU A 83 -5.68 -3.63 -0.27
N VAL A 84 -5.55 -2.60 0.58
CA VAL A 84 -5.58 -1.18 0.18
C VAL A 84 -4.34 -0.83 -0.63
N GLY A 85 -3.15 -1.01 -0.05
CA GLY A 85 -1.88 -0.65 -0.66
C GLY A 85 -1.51 0.83 -0.45
N LYS A 86 -0.22 1.13 -0.56
CA LYS A 86 0.34 2.44 -0.15
C LYS A 86 -0.26 3.61 -0.94
N VAL A 87 -0.21 3.52 -2.26
CA VAL A 87 -0.74 4.57 -3.16
C VAL A 87 -2.20 4.89 -2.83
N CYS A 88 -3.00 3.85 -2.60
CA CYS A 88 -4.41 3.98 -2.30
C CYS A 88 -4.66 4.64 -0.93
N ASN A 89 -3.84 4.33 0.08
CA ASN A 89 -3.83 5.02 1.36
C ASN A 89 -3.42 6.50 1.24
N ASP A 90 -2.36 6.78 0.48
CA ASP A 90 -1.83 8.12 0.28
C ASP A 90 -2.86 8.99 -0.47
N ASP A 91 -3.41 8.52 -1.58
CA ASP A 91 -4.39 9.26 -2.40
C ASP A 91 -5.68 9.55 -1.61
N MET A 92 -6.14 8.61 -0.77
CA MET A 92 -7.26 8.85 0.14
C MET A 92 -6.90 9.89 1.22
N THR A 93 -5.68 9.86 1.74
CA THR A 93 -5.20 10.83 2.73
C THR A 93 -5.15 12.24 2.14
N ASP A 94 -4.53 12.37 0.97
CA ASP A 94 -4.37 13.64 0.25
C ASP A 94 -5.72 14.24 -0.14
N TYR A 95 -6.67 13.41 -0.57
CA TYR A 95 -8.03 13.89 -0.85
C TYR A 95 -8.70 14.48 0.39
N ILE A 96 -8.55 13.84 1.55
CA ILE A 96 -9.15 14.32 2.80
C ILE A 96 -8.44 15.58 3.31
N LEU A 97 -7.14 15.73 3.07
CA LEU A 97 -6.38 16.93 3.43
C LEU A 97 -6.88 18.20 2.72
N GLN A 98 -7.45 18.06 1.53
CA GLN A 98 -8.08 19.18 0.81
C GLN A 98 -9.35 19.70 1.51
N LEU A 99 -9.91 18.95 2.47
CA LEU A 99 -11.08 19.40 3.22
C LEU A 99 -10.68 20.54 4.17
N PRO A 100 -11.50 21.61 4.29
CA PRO A 100 -11.16 22.80 5.09
C PRO A 100 -10.79 22.52 6.56
N LYS A 101 -11.26 21.40 7.11
CA LYS A 101 -10.96 20.98 8.48
C LYS A 101 -9.51 20.55 8.69
N PHE A 102 -8.83 20.07 7.64
CA PHE A 102 -7.53 19.41 7.75
C PHE A 102 -6.40 20.16 7.05
N VAL A 103 -6.72 21.10 6.15
CA VAL A 103 -5.74 21.85 5.35
C VAL A 103 -4.66 22.58 6.17
N SER A 104 -4.93 22.96 7.43
CA SER A 104 -3.97 23.64 8.30
C SER A 104 -3.08 22.70 9.13
N LYS A 105 -3.21 21.38 8.93
CA LYS A 105 -2.50 20.32 9.66
C LYS A 105 -1.90 19.27 8.72
N ASP A 106 -1.73 19.62 7.47
CA ASP A 106 -1.25 18.76 6.40
C ASP A 106 0.04 18.01 6.78
N VAL A 107 1.08 18.74 7.21
CA VAL A 107 2.38 18.15 7.60
C VAL A 107 2.20 17.12 8.72
N GLU A 108 1.49 17.49 9.79
CA GLU A 108 1.27 16.63 10.96
C GLU A 108 0.50 15.35 10.60
N ILE A 109 -0.50 15.46 9.73
CA ILE A 109 -1.35 14.35 9.29
C ILE A 109 -0.57 13.44 8.33
N LEU A 110 0.20 13.99 7.40
CA LEU A 110 1.03 13.21 6.47
C LEU A 110 2.08 12.39 7.23
N GLU A 111 2.77 13.00 8.21
CA GLU A 111 3.70 12.27 9.07
C GLU A 111 3.01 11.14 9.86
N ARG A 112 1.77 11.35 10.33
CA ARG A 112 1.00 10.29 10.99
C ARG A 112 0.61 9.19 10.03
N SER A 113 0.14 9.53 8.82
CA SER A 113 -0.21 8.57 7.78
C SER A 113 0.97 7.66 7.46
N GLN A 114 2.15 8.25 7.31
CA GLN A 114 3.38 7.52 7.08
C GLN A 114 3.75 6.60 8.25
N ARG A 115 3.73 7.10 9.50
CA ARG A 115 4.01 6.25 10.68
C ARG A 115 3.03 5.09 10.81
N VAL A 116 1.74 5.31 10.57
CA VAL A 116 0.72 4.25 10.60
C VAL A 116 1.02 3.19 9.54
N TRP A 117 1.41 3.61 8.34
CA TRP A 117 1.80 2.69 7.28
C TRP A 117 3.01 1.84 7.68
N GLU A 118 4.08 2.48 8.17
CA GLU A 118 5.31 1.80 8.61
C GLU A 118 5.06 0.81 9.75
N ASP A 119 4.32 1.22 10.78
CA ASP A 119 3.93 0.36 11.89
C ASP A 119 3.16 -0.87 11.38
N CYS A 120 2.24 -0.70 10.43
CA CYS A 120 1.48 -1.79 9.86
C CYS A 120 2.34 -2.74 9.00
N VAL A 121 3.31 -2.21 8.23
CA VAL A 121 4.25 -3.03 7.46
C VAL A 121 5.13 -3.88 8.39
N VAL A 122 5.58 -3.32 9.51
CA VAL A 122 6.40 -4.05 10.50
C VAL A 122 5.58 -5.15 11.18
N LEU A 123 4.31 -4.91 11.48
CA LEU A 123 3.45 -5.90 12.15
C LEU A 123 3.03 -7.07 11.26
N ASP A 124 2.96 -6.89 9.95
CA ASP A 124 2.74 -7.99 8.98
C ASP A 124 3.97 -8.91 8.85
N TYR A 125 5.12 -8.48 9.37
CA TYR A 125 6.35 -9.26 9.45
C TYR A 125 6.60 -9.73 10.90
N PRO A 126 5.94 -10.79 11.38
CA PRO A 126 6.40 -11.41 12.62
C PRO A 126 7.84 -11.87 12.39
N LEU A 127 8.76 -11.31 13.18
CA LEU A 127 10.16 -11.70 13.28
C LEU A 127 10.28 -13.22 13.11
N LEU A 128 10.96 -13.65 12.04
CA LEU A 128 11.36 -15.04 11.86
C LEU A 128 12.06 -15.49 13.15
N GLU A 129 11.40 -16.32 13.95
CA GLU A 129 12.10 -17.03 15.01
C GLU A 129 13.19 -17.89 14.35
N PRO A 130 14.39 -17.97 14.94
CA PRO A 130 15.49 -18.74 14.36
C PRO A 130 15.08 -20.21 14.23
N ILE A 131 14.96 -20.71 13.00
CA ILE A 131 14.75 -22.13 12.74
C ILE A 131 16.07 -22.84 13.10
N GLY A 132 16.14 -23.34 14.33
CA GLY A 132 17.12 -24.33 14.72
C GLY A 132 16.73 -25.68 14.12
N HIS A 133 17.31 -26.04 12.98
CA HIS A 133 17.32 -27.43 12.53
C HIS A 133 18.71 -27.87 12.08
N SER A 134 19.15 -28.96 12.71
CA SER A 134 20.41 -29.66 12.52
C SER A 134 20.51 -30.23 11.11
N TYR A 135 21.66 -29.98 10.48
CA TYR A 135 22.09 -30.66 9.27
C TYR A 135 22.48 -32.11 9.59
N ASP A 136 21.88 -33.06 8.88
CA ASP A 136 22.45 -34.40 8.65
C ASP A 136 22.27 -34.77 7.16
N ASP A 137 23.32 -34.45 6.40
CA ASP A 137 24.13 -35.28 5.48
C ASP A 137 23.55 -36.19 4.35
N VAL A 138 24.32 -36.17 3.24
CA VAL A 138 24.66 -37.22 2.22
C VAL A 138 23.98 -37.26 0.82
N SER A 139 24.70 -36.68 -0.17
CA SER A 139 25.15 -37.16 -1.53
C SER A 139 24.14 -37.63 -2.61
N GLU A 140 24.33 -37.57 -3.94
CA GLU A 140 25.12 -36.85 -4.99
C GLU A 140 24.50 -37.34 -6.37
N PRO A 141 25.06 -37.10 -7.59
CA PRO A 141 24.40 -36.35 -8.68
C PRO A 141 23.90 -37.20 -9.87
N SER A 142 23.04 -36.63 -10.73
CA SER A 142 22.89 -37.12 -12.12
C SER A 142 22.47 -36.05 -13.14
N GLU A 143 23.39 -35.85 -14.10
CA GLU A 143 23.28 -35.53 -15.53
C GLU A 143 22.15 -34.63 -16.08
N SER A 144 22.59 -33.55 -16.71
CA SER A 144 21.83 -32.66 -17.60
C SER A 144 21.61 -33.27 -18.99
N PRO A 145 20.42 -33.10 -19.58
CA PRO A 145 20.31 -32.96 -21.02
C PRO A 145 19.97 -31.51 -21.41
N SER A 146 20.87 -30.92 -22.19
CA SER A 146 20.68 -29.70 -22.97
C SER A 146 19.59 -29.91 -24.02
N GLY A 147 18.42 -29.31 -23.79
CA GLY A 147 17.40 -29.12 -24.80
C GLY A 147 16.55 -27.93 -24.39
N GLU A 148 16.62 -26.83 -25.14
CA GLU A 148 15.70 -25.70 -24.96
C GLU A 148 14.27 -26.21 -25.16
N PRO A 149 13.40 -26.17 -24.13
CA PRO A 149 12.00 -26.47 -24.32
C PRO A 149 11.38 -25.30 -25.08
N ASN A 150 10.73 -25.58 -26.20
CA ASN A 150 9.86 -24.62 -26.86
C ASN A 150 8.59 -24.47 -26.02
N TYR A 151 8.61 -23.54 -25.06
CA TYR A 151 7.44 -23.21 -24.25
C TYR A 151 6.49 -22.31 -25.06
N THR A 152 5.51 -22.93 -25.71
CA THR A 152 4.27 -22.22 -26.03
C THR A 152 3.61 -21.80 -24.72
N LEU A 153 3.72 -20.52 -24.38
CA LEU A 153 3.15 -19.94 -23.16
C LEU A 153 1.63 -20.15 -23.19
N GLY A 154 1.14 -21.02 -22.32
CA GLY A 154 -0.29 -21.17 -22.09
C GLY A 154 -0.90 -19.86 -21.56
N PRO A 155 -2.24 -19.73 -21.55
CA PRO A 155 -2.88 -18.58 -20.92
C PRO A 155 -2.44 -18.50 -19.45
N LEU A 156 -1.97 -17.32 -19.05
CA LEU A 156 -1.52 -17.04 -17.69
C LEU A 156 -2.66 -17.25 -16.70
N SER A 157 -2.33 -17.80 -15.54
CA SER A 157 -3.23 -17.76 -14.40
C SER A 157 -3.46 -16.32 -13.94
N SER A 158 -4.54 -16.08 -13.20
CA SER A 158 -4.83 -14.75 -12.61
C SER A 158 -3.71 -14.25 -11.69
N TYR A 159 -2.96 -15.17 -11.06
CA TYR A 159 -1.81 -14.82 -10.24
C TYR A 159 -0.61 -14.39 -11.08
N GLU A 160 -0.35 -15.07 -12.20
CA GLU A 160 0.72 -14.69 -13.13
C GLU A 160 0.41 -13.37 -13.86
N GLU A 161 -0.86 -13.08 -14.14
CA GLU A 161 -1.28 -11.77 -14.65
C GLU A 161 -1.03 -10.65 -13.62
N TYR A 162 -1.34 -10.89 -12.34
CA TYR A 162 -0.99 -9.97 -11.25
C TYR A 162 0.53 -9.72 -11.20
N LEU A 163 1.35 -10.78 -11.24
CA LEU A 163 2.81 -10.65 -11.21
C LEU A 163 3.37 -9.93 -12.44
N ASN A 164 2.78 -10.12 -13.61
CA ASN A 164 3.15 -9.36 -14.80
C ASN A 164 2.79 -7.87 -14.67
N ASN A 165 1.63 -7.55 -14.10
CA ASN A 165 1.26 -6.17 -13.81
C ASN A 165 2.20 -5.53 -12.77
N CYS A 166 2.75 -6.33 -11.86
CA CYS A 166 3.80 -5.93 -10.95
C CYS A 166 5.11 -5.59 -11.68
N ALA A 167 5.61 -6.54 -12.48
CA ALA A 167 6.85 -6.39 -13.23
C ALA A 167 6.80 -5.23 -14.24
N ALA A 168 5.63 -4.99 -14.87
CA ALA A 168 5.43 -3.92 -15.84
C ALA A 168 5.69 -2.52 -15.26
N ARG A 169 5.65 -2.35 -13.94
CA ARG A 169 5.94 -1.06 -13.26
C ARG A 169 7.43 -0.75 -13.12
N LEU A 170 8.30 -1.71 -13.45
CA LEU A 170 9.74 -1.51 -13.57
C LEU A 170 10.17 -1.12 -15.00
N TYR A 171 9.21 -0.92 -15.92
CA TYR A 171 9.48 -0.49 -17.28
C TYR A 171 9.88 1.01 -17.32
N PRO A 172 10.80 1.44 -18.19
CA PRO A 172 11.49 0.65 -19.23
C PRO A 172 12.73 -0.11 -18.79
N ASN A 173 13.43 0.32 -17.75
CA ASN A 173 14.85 -0.03 -17.59
C ASN A 173 15.21 -0.71 -16.26
N CYS A 174 14.26 -0.86 -15.33
CA CYS A 174 14.58 -1.28 -13.97
C CYS A 174 14.40 -2.78 -13.73
N GLY A 175 13.66 -3.47 -14.60
CA GLY A 175 13.40 -4.91 -14.46
C GLY A 175 14.69 -5.74 -14.43
N ASP A 176 15.55 -5.56 -15.43
CA ASP A 176 16.79 -6.33 -15.58
C ASP A 176 17.81 -6.01 -14.48
N GLU A 177 17.91 -4.73 -14.10
CA GLU A 177 18.79 -4.27 -13.04
C GLU A 177 18.37 -4.87 -11.69
N MET A 178 17.08 -4.80 -11.38
CA MET A 178 16.50 -5.33 -10.14
C MET A 178 16.66 -6.85 -10.07
N PHE A 179 16.34 -7.55 -11.16
CA PHE A 179 16.52 -8.98 -11.27
C PHE A 179 17.98 -9.38 -11.08
N SER A 180 18.91 -8.66 -11.74
CA SER A 180 20.33 -8.95 -11.63
C SER A 180 20.88 -8.73 -10.23
N ALA A 181 20.50 -7.61 -9.60
CA ALA A 181 20.89 -7.27 -8.25
C ALA A 181 20.37 -8.30 -7.23
N ILE A 182 19.10 -8.70 -7.32
CA ILE A 182 18.49 -9.63 -6.35
C ILE A 182 18.98 -11.07 -6.54
N PHE A 183 18.97 -11.59 -7.76
CA PHE A 183 19.17 -13.02 -7.98
C PHE A 183 20.65 -13.40 -8.14
N PHE A 184 21.49 -12.48 -8.63
CA PHE A 184 22.92 -12.76 -8.85
C PHE A 184 23.85 -11.90 -7.98
N GLY A 185 23.37 -10.81 -7.38
CA GLY A 185 24.18 -9.95 -6.53
C GLY A 185 25.35 -9.26 -7.25
N ASN A 186 25.26 -9.14 -8.58
CA ASN A 186 26.35 -8.64 -9.43
C ASN A 186 26.15 -7.20 -9.91
N GLN A 187 25.03 -6.56 -9.54
CA GLN A 187 24.69 -5.19 -9.91
C GLN A 187 24.21 -4.40 -8.70
N THR A 188 24.50 -3.10 -8.71
CA THR A 188 23.94 -2.11 -7.78
C THR A 188 22.65 -1.53 -8.36
N VAL A 189 21.66 -1.28 -7.52
CA VAL A 189 20.43 -0.61 -7.94
C VAL A 189 20.63 0.90 -7.96
N THR A 190 20.25 1.53 -9.06
CA THR A 190 20.29 2.97 -9.31
C THR A 190 19.20 3.69 -8.52
N TYR A 191 19.39 4.98 -8.27
CA TYR A 191 18.40 5.80 -7.58
C TYR A 191 17.04 5.79 -8.29
N ASP A 192 17.01 5.94 -9.62
CA ASP A 192 15.77 5.94 -10.40
C ASP A 192 15.03 4.59 -10.28
N CYS A 193 15.76 3.48 -10.29
CA CYS A 193 15.15 2.16 -10.11
C CYS A 193 14.74 1.88 -8.66
N CYS A 194 15.44 2.43 -7.67
CA CYS A 194 14.97 2.44 -6.30
C CYS A 194 13.68 3.25 -6.15
N PHE A 195 13.57 4.40 -6.81
CA PHE A 195 12.36 5.22 -6.80
C PHE A 195 11.17 4.46 -7.39
N GLN A 196 11.33 3.81 -8.55
CA GLN A 196 10.27 3.00 -9.16
C GLN A 196 9.90 1.79 -8.29
N LEU A 197 10.90 1.11 -7.72
CA LEU A 197 10.66 -0.03 -6.83
C LEU A 197 9.79 0.37 -5.63
N VAL A 198 10.10 1.48 -4.99
CA VAL A 198 9.39 1.92 -3.78
C VAL A 198 8.00 2.49 -4.12
N ASN A 199 7.91 3.36 -5.14
CA ASN A 199 6.70 4.13 -5.41
C ASN A 199 5.72 3.43 -6.35
N ASP A 200 6.22 2.76 -7.39
CA ASP A 200 5.37 2.20 -8.44
C ASP A 200 5.08 0.72 -8.19
N VAL A 201 6.13 -0.06 -7.85
CA VAL A 201 5.99 -1.49 -7.57
C VAL A 201 5.39 -1.70 -6.17
N GLY A 202 6.05 -1.21 -5.13
CA GLY A 202 5.65 -1.43 -3.74
C GLY A 202 6.10 -2.78 -3.17
N LYS A 203 6.15 -2.89 -1.84
CA LYS A 203 6.78 -4.03 -1.13
C LYS A 203 6.14 -5.37 -1.44
N LEU A 204 4.81 -5.45 -1.35
CA LEU A 204 4.08 -6.69 -1.59
C LEU A 204 4.32 -7.23 -3.00
N CYS A 205 4.23 -6.35 -3.98
CA CYS A 205 4.44 -6.64 -5.39
C CYS A 205 5.87 -7.13 -5.65
N HIS A 206 6.87 -6.47 -5.05
CA HIS A 206 8.27 -6.90 -5.06
C HIS A 206 8.45 -8.29 -4.42
N ASP A 207 7.92 -8.50 -3.21
CA ASP A 207 8.07 -9.76 -2.48
C ASP A 207 7.41 -10.93 -3.20
N ASP A 208 6.21 -10.73 -3.76
CA ASP A 208 5.48 -11.76 -4.49
C ASP A 208 6.20 -12.15 -5.77
N MET A 209 6.76 -11.19 -6.51
CA MET A 209 7.60 -11.49 -7.69
C MET A 209 8.82 -12.31 -7.29
N VAL A 210 9.53 -11.92 -6.22
CA VAL A 210 10.72 -12.63 -5.76
C VAL A 210 10.38 -14.05 -5.31
N LYS A 211 9.36 -14.20 -4.45
CA LYS A 211 8.87 -15.52 -3.99
C LYS A 211 8.39 -16.40 -5.14
N TYR A 212 7.77 -15.84 -6.18
CA TYR A 212 7.36 -16.59 -7.35
C TYR A 212 8.57 -17.14 -8.11
N ILE A 213 9.58 -16.30 -8.38
CA ILE A 213 10.80 -16.72 -9.07
C ILE A 213 11.56 -17.78 -8.26
N LEU A 214 11.60 -17.66 -6.93
CA LEU A 214 12.26 -18.65 -6.06
C LEU A 214 11.63 -20.05 -6.08
N LYS A 215 10.40 -20.21 -6.62
CA LYS A 215 9.81 -21.53 -6.88
C LYS A 215 10.47 -22.24 -8.05
N LEU A 216 11.21 -21.53 -8.90
CA LEU A 216 11.93 -22.13 -10.00
C LEU A 216 13.14 -22.92 -9.47
N PRO A 217 13.37 -24.16 -9.96
CA PRO A 217 14.44 -25.03 -9.46
C PRO A 217 15.84 -24.41 -9.52
N GLU A 218 16.08 -23.53 -10.49
CA GLU A 218 17.33 -22.79 -10.69
C GLU A 218 17.78 -22.02 -9.44
N TYR A 219 16.84 -21.42 -8.70
CA TYR A 219 17.14 -20.57 -7.56
C TYR A 219 17.03 -21.29 -6.21
N GLY A 220 16.58 -22.54 -6.21
CA GLY A 220 16.41 -23.39 -5.02
C GLY A 220 17.63 -23.42 -4.09
N PRO A 221 18.85 -23.64 -4.60
CA PRO A 221 20.05 -23.73 -3.75
C PRO A 221 20.38 -22.45 -2.98
N ASN A 222 19.98 -21.27 -3.50
CA ASN A 222 20.38 -19.96 -2.97
C ASN A 222 19.20 -19.16 -2.40
N GLN A 223 18.04 -19.78 -2.15
CA GLN A 223 16.82 -19.09 -1.73
C GLN A 223 17.03 -18.14 -0.54
N THR A 224 17.69 -18.61 0.52
CA THR A 224 17.93 -17.79 1.73
C THR A 224 18.78 -16.56 1.41
N GLU A 225 19.83 -16.73 0.60
CA GLU A 225 20.71 -15.62 0.21
C GLU A 225 19.97 -14.61 -0.68
N ILE A 226 19.20 -15.10 -1.64
CA ILE A 226 18.41 -14.25 -2.55
C ILE A 226 17.36 -13.45 -1.77
N LEU A 227 16.63 -14.08 -0.84
CA LEU A 227 15.66 -13.39 0.02
C LEU A 227 16.32 -12.31 0.86
N HIS A 228 17.43 -12.64 1.53
CA HIS A 228 18.17 -11.68 2.33
C HIS A 228 18.65 -10.48 1.50
N ARG A 229 19.17 -10.74 0.31
CA ARG A 229 19.60 -9.71 -0.63
C ARG A 229 18.44 -8.83 -1.10
N SER A 230 17.30 -9.45 -1.40
CA SER A 230 16.07 -8.74 -1.77
C SER A 230 15.63 -7.76 -0.68
N GLU A 231 15.67 -8.18 0.58
CA GLU A 231 15.33 -7.32 1.72
C GLU A 231 16.30 -6.16 1.89
N ILE A 232 17.62 -6.42 1.75
CA ILE A 232 18.63 -5.35 1.80
C ILE A 232 18.36 -4.31 0.73
N ILE A 233 18.18 -4.74 -0.53
CA ILE A 233 17.92 -3.84 -1.66
C ILE A 233 16.66 -3.00 -1.41
N TRP A 234 15.58 -3.63 -0.94
CA TRP A 234 14.36 -2.90 -0.61
C TRP A 234 14.60 -1.81 0.45
N ASN A 235 15.31 -2.16 1.53
CA ASN A 235 15.59 -1.23 2.63
C ASN A 235 16.55 -0.10 2.22
N ASP A 236 17.55 -0.40 1.39
CA ASP A 236 18.45 0.61 0.83
C ASP A 236 17.68 1.57 -0.07
N CYS A 237 16.80 1.05 -0.94
CA CYS A 237 15.96 1.88 -1.81
C CYS A 237 14.97 2.73 -1.01
N LEU A 238 14.36 2.18 0.05
CA LEU A 238 13.57 2.95 1.00
C LEU A 238 14.43 4.06 1.61
N TYR A 239 15.61 3.75 2.15
CA TYR A 239 16.49 4.72 2.80
C TYR A 239 16.97 5.82 1.86
N LEU A 240 17.13 5.58 0.56
CA LEU A 240 17.49 6.63 -0.40
C LEU A 240 16.35 7.61 -0.67
N TYR A 241 15.11 7.22 -0.42
CA TYR A 241 13.93 8.05 -0.60
C TYR A 241 13.70 9.02 0.58
N TYR A 242 13.88 8.57 1.83
CA TYR A 242 13.62 9.39 3.03
C TYR A 242 14.46 10.69 3.16
N PRO A 243 15.76 10.74 2.81
CA PRO A 243 16.60 11.93 2.90
C PRO A 243 16.19 13.04 1.91
N VAL A 244 15.47 12.70 0.84
CA VAL A 244 15.06 13.67 -0.19
C VAL A 244 13.84 14.48 0.25
N LEU A 245 12.98 13.92 1.13
CA LEU A 245 11.83 14.64 1.70
C LEU A 245 12.25 15.67 2.76
N GLU A 246 13.36 15.48 3.46
CA GLU A 246 13.86 16.46 4.44
C GLU A 246 14.50 17.70 3.80
N LEU A 247 14.98 17.60 2.55
CA LEU A 247 15.69 18.69 1.88
C LEU A 247 14.79 19.62 1.05
N THR A 248 13.60 19.17 0.64
CA THR A 248 12.65 20.01 -0.13
C THR A 248 11.74 20.86 0.76
N GLY A 249 11.77 20.66 2.08
CA GLY A 249 11.01 21.45 3.07
C GLY A 249 11.73 22.68 3.64
N ALA A 250 12.96 22.97 3.19
CA ALA A 250 13.79 24.04 3.77
C ALA A 250 13.80 25.37 2.99
N ASP A 251 13.16 25.46 1.82
CA ASP A 251 13.08 26.71 1.04
C ASP A 251 11.69 26.88 0.39
N MET A 252 10.70 27.32 1.17
CA MET A 252 9.61 28.21 0.71
C MET A 252 8.87 28.89 1.85
#